data_AF-A0A1F6EA77-F1
#
_entry.id   AF-A0A1F6EA77-F1
#
_cell.length_a   1.000
_cell.length_b   1.000
_cell.length_c   1.000
_cell.angle_alpha   90.00
_cell.angle_beta   90.00
_cell.angle_gamma   90.00
#
_symmetry.space_group_name_H-M   'P 1'
#
loop_
_entity.id
_entity.type
_entity.pdbx_description
1 polymer ?
#
loop_
_entity_poly.entity_id
_entity_poly.type
_entity_poly.pdbx_seq_one_letter_code
_entity_poly.pdbx_strand_id
1 'polypeptide(L)'
;MINAEVTKSGNESALSTIRKFSRRVQGTGLIRTARANRYFARGASKIVKKKRALKLIKRRQEYNQQVKEGKISEVPARRGTMPRVAESNSRSNESSPAAR
;
A
#
# COMPACT_ATOMS: atom_id res chain seq x y z
N MET A 1 6.25 1.45 25.36
CA MET A 1 5.33 1.45 24.20
C MET A 1 5.34 0.04 23.60
N ILE A 2 4.21 -0.65 23.56
CA ILE A 2 4.14 -2.02 23.03
C ILE A 2 3.72 -1.94 21.56
N ASN A 3 4.60 -2.39 20.67
CA ASN A 3 4.39 -2.21 19.22
C ASN A 3 3.54 -3.33 18.59
N ALA A 4 3.58 -4.53 19.17
CA ALA A 4 2.74 -5.66 18.77
C ALA A 4 2.52 -6.56 19.99
N GLU A 5 1.26 -6.81 20.30
CA GLU A 5 0.83 -7.71 21.38
C GLU A 5 -0.35 -8.53 20.87
N VAL A 6 -0.43 -9.78 21.32
CA VAL A 6 -1.57 -10.67 21.08
C VAL A 6 -1.85 -11.42 22.36
N THR A 7 -3.05 -11.23 22.91
CA THR A 7 -3.58 -12.05 23.99
C THR A 7 -4.28 -13.28 23.41
N LYS A 8 -4.18 -14.41 24.11
CA LYS A 8 -4.90 -15.63 23.76
C LYS A 8 -6.38 -15.44 24.11
N SER A 9 -7.27 -15.82 23.19
CA SER A 9 -8.71 -15.82 23.45
C SER A 9 -9.26 -17.25 23.44
N GLY A 10 -9.99 -17.64 24.49
CA GLY A 10 -10.68 -18.94 24.58
C GLY A 10 -9.80 -20.16 24.31
N ASN A 11 -10.29 -21.07 23.47
CA ASN A 11 -9.67 -22.36 23.12
C ASN A 11 -8.72 -22.28 21.91
N GLU A 12 -8.07 -21.14 21.68
CA GLU A 12 -7.05 -21.04 20.62
C GLU A 12 -5.87 -21.99 20.86
N SER A 13 -5.38 -22.62 19.79
CA SER A 13 -4.12 -23.36 19.84
C SER A 13 -2.93 -22.38 19.91
N ALA A 14 -1.84 -22.79 20.55
CA ALA A 14 -0.60 -22.02 20.59
C ALA A 14 -0.13 -21.60 19.18
N LEU A 15 -0.28 -22.48 18.19
CA LEU A 15 0.12 -22.20 16.80
C LEU A 15 -0.75 -21.11 16.14
N SER A 16 -2.05 -21.04 16.45
CA SER A 16 -2.89 -19.93 15.98
C SER A 16 -2.48 -18.59 16.59
N THR A 17 -2.16 -18.57 17.89
CA THR A 17 -1.70 -17.36 18.58
C THR A 17 -0.38 -16.84 17.99
N ILE A 18 0.58 -17.75 17.73
CA ILE A 18 1.85 -17.40 17.07
C ILE A 18 1.59 -16.80 15.68
N ARG A 19 0.72 -17.41 14.86
CA ARG A 19 0.40 -16.87 13.53
C ARG A 19 -0.24 -15.49 13.58
N LYS A 20 -1.15 -15.24 14.54
CA LYS A 20 -1.73 -13.90 14.77
C LYS A 20 -0.65 -12.89 15.13
N PHE A 21 0.25 -13.26 16.03
CA PHE A 21 1.38 -12.42 16.43
C PHE A 21 2.28 -12.10 15.24
N SER A 22 2.68 -13.10 14.44
CA SER A 22 3.49 -12.88 13.23
C SER A 22 2.81 -11.92 12.24
N ARG A 23 1.50 -12.09 11.99
CA ARG A 23 0.74 -11.17 11.14
C ARG A 23 0.69 -9.75 11.71
N ARG A 24 0.49 -9.61 13.03
CA ARG A 24 0.45 -8.30 13.71
C ARG A 24 1.81 -7.58 13.62
N VAL A 25 2.91 -8.30 13.81
CA VAL A 25 4.29 -7.79 13.68
C VAL A 25 4.62 -7.41 12.22
N GLN A 26 4.13 -8.16 11.24
CA GLN A 26 4.30 -7.80 9.84
C GLN A 26 3.47 -6.58 9.45
N GLY A 27 2.23 -6.48 9.92
CA GLY A 27 1.31 -5.37 9.65
C GLY A 27 1.78 -4.03 10.22
N THR A 28 2.51 -4.02 11.34
CA THR A 28 3.08 -2.78 11.92
C THR A 28 4.24 -2.23 11.11
N GLY A 29 4.85 -3.04 10.23
CA GLY A 29 6.01 -2.62 9.44
C GLY A 29 7.28 -2.41 10.27
N LEU A 30 7.32 -2.82 11.54
CA LEU A 30 8.48 -2.64 12.44
C LEU A 30 9.77 -3.23 11.87
N ILE A 31 9.69 -4.43 11.31
CA ILE A 31 10.86 -5.09 10.72
C ILE A 31 11.35 -4.32 9.48
N ARG A 32 10.46 -3.65 8.75
CA ARG A 32 10.81 -2.81 7.60
C ARG A 32 11.48 -1.51 8.07
N THR A 33 10.95 -0.85 9.09
CA THR A 33 11.52 0.39 9.63
C THR A 33 12.85 0.15 10.33
N ALA A 34 12.95 -0.89 11.16
CA ALA A 34 14.20 -1.28 11.83
C ALA A 34 15.32 -1.60 10.82
N ARG A 35 14.99 -2.30 9.72
CA ARG A 35 15.96 -2.54 8.63
C ARG A 35 16.36 -1.26 7.90
N ALA A 36 15.40 -0.36 7.64
CA ALA A 36 15.67 0.91 6.98
C ALA A 36 16.55 1.84 7.83
N ASN A 37 16.39 1.80 9.15
CA ASN A 37 17.10 2.65 10.11
C ASN A 37 18.43 2.04 10.60
N ARG A 38 18.78 0.82 10.20
CA ARG A 38 19.97 0.11 10.69
C ARG A 38 21.27 0.86 10.39
N TYR A 39 21.35 1.48 9.22
CA TYR A 39 22.54 2.20 8.78
C TYR A 39 22.17 3.61 8.35
N PHE A 40 23.07 4.56 8.58
CA PHE A 40 22.90 5.91 8.09
C PHE A 40 22.95 5.94 6.56
N ALA A 41 21.97 6.60 5.96
CA ALA A 41 21.94 6.87 4.52
C ALA A 41 21.71 8.36 4.31
N ARG A 42 22.49 8.98 3.41
CA ARG A 42 22.28 10.39 3.03
C ARG A 42 20.89 10.59 2.45
N GLY A 43 20.30 11.75 2.71
CA GLY A 43 19.06 12.17 2.06
C GLY A 43 19.23 12.24 0.54
N ALA A 44 18.35 11.57 -0.20
CA ALA A 44 18.35 11.62 -1.66
C ALA A 44 17.96 13.03 -2.18
N SER A 45 18.63 13.50 -3.22
CA SER A 45 18.31 14.78 -3.88
C SER A 45 16.94 14.74 -4.57
N LYS A 46 16.37 15.92 -4.87
CA LYS A 46 15.07 16.05 -5.55
C LYS A 46 15.05 15.30 -6.89
N ILE A 47 16.12 15.39 -7.68
CA ILE A 47 16.22 14.75 -9.00
C ILE A 47 16.22 13.22 -8.87
N VAL A 48 16.97 12.66 -7.91
CA VAL A 48 17.00 11.21 -7.68
C VAL A 48 15.62 10.69 -7.27
N LYS A 49 14.91 11.41 -6.41
CA LYS A 49 13.52 11.08 -6.04
C LYS A 49 12.59 11.09 -7.26
N LYS A 50 12.67 12.11 -8.11
CA LYS A 50 11.88 12.21 -9.35
C LYS A 50 12.18 11.05 -10.32
N LYS A 51 13.45 10.73 -10.55
CA LYS A 51 13.87 9.60 -11.41
C LYS A 51 13.32 8.27 -10.89
N ARG A 52 13.36 8.02 -9.58
CA ARG A 52 12.76 6.83 -8.96
C ARG A 52 11.24 6.78 -9.17
N ALA A 53 10.55 7.91 -9.02
CA ALA A 53 9.11 8.00 -9.23
C ALA A 53 8.72 7.69 -10.69
N LEU A 54 9.44 8.26 -11.67
CA LEU A 54 9.22 7.96 -13.10
C LEU A 54 9.38 6.46 -13.41
N LYS A 55 10.40 5.81 -12.84
CA LYS A 55 10.59 4.35 -12.99
C LYS A 55 9.42 3.55 -12.41
N LEU A 56 8.84 3.98 -11.29
CA LEU A 56 7.68 3.33 -10.68
C LEU A 56 6.43 3.47 -11.55
N ILE A 57 6.18 4.67 -12.09
CA ILE A 57 5.05 4.94 -12.99
C ILE A 57 5.16 4.07 -14.24
N LYS A 58 6.33 4.04 -14.88
CA LYS A 58 6.57 3.21 -16.07
C LYS A 58 6.28 1.72 -15.79
N ARG A 59 6.82 1.18 -14.70
CA ARG A 59 6.55 -0.22 -14.30
C ARG A 59 5.07 -0.52 -14.07
N ARG A 60 4.32 0.43 -13.50
CA ARG A 60 2.87 0.27 -13.29
C ARG A 60 2.11 0.27 -14.62
N GLN A 61 2.51 1.12 -15.57
CA GLN A 61 1.93 1.13 -16.92
C GLN A 61 2.21 -0.17 -17.66
N GLU A 62 3.46 -0.66 -17.63
CA GLU A 62 3.86 -1.94 -18.22
C GLU A 62 3.04 -3.10 -17.65
N TYR A 63 2.89 -3.16 -16.32
CA TYR A 63 2.07 -4.18 -15.66
C TYR A 63 0.61 -4.13 -16.13
N ASN A 64 0.00 -2.94 -16.16
CA ASN A 64 -1.39 -2.79 -16.60
C ASN A 64 -1.57 -3.21 -18.07
N GLN A 65 -0.61 -2.90 -18.93
CA GLN A 65 -0.62 -3.32 -20.33
C GLN A 65 -0.50 -4.85 -20.45
N GLN A 66 0.41 -5.48 -19.70
CA GLN A 66 0.57 -6.94 -19.68
C GLN A 66 -0.65 -7.68 -19.15
N VAL A 67 -1.33 -7.11 -18.15
CA VAL A 67 -2.62 -7.62 -17.65
C VAL A 67 -3.67 -7.53 -18.75
N LYS A 68 -3.78 -6.39 -19.45
CA LYS A 68 -4.71 -6.21 -20.57
C LYS A 68 -4.45 -7.17 -21.73
N GLU A 69 -3.18 -7.46 -22.00
CA GLU A 69 -2.74 -8.44 -23.00
C GLU A 69 -2.94 -9.90 -22.55
N GLY A 70 -3.40 -10.15 -21.31
CA GLY A 70 -3.62 -11.48 -20.76
C GLY A 70 -2.33 -12.26 -20.44
N LYS A 71 -1.16 -11.61 -20.52
CA LYS A 71 0.15 -12.23 -20.21
C LYS A 71 0.33 -12.48 -18.72
N ILE A 72 -0.37 -11.72 -17.88
CA ILE A 72 -0.34 -11.82 -16.43
C ILE A 72 -1.77 -12.02 -15.94
N SER A 73 -1.99 -13.08 -15.16
CA SER A 73 -3.24 -13.26 -14.43
C SER A 73 -3.36 -12.19 -13.33
N GLU A 74 -4.49 -11.51 -13.26
CA GLU A 74 -4.79 -10.60 -12.17
C GLU A 74 -4.74 -11.38 -10.85
N VAL A 75 -3.79 -11.04 -9.97
CA VAL A 75 -3.73 -11.66 -8.66
C VAL A 75 -4.98 -11.20 -7.91
N PRO A 76 -5.86 -12.11 -7.45
CA PRO A 76 -7.06 -11.71 -6.74
C PRO A 76 -6.67 -10.86 -5.54
N ALA A 77 -7.39 -9.75 -5.33
CA ALA A 77 -7.16 -8.84 -4.22
C ALA A 77 -7.06 -9.66 -2.93
N ARG A 78 -5.91 -9.60 -2.26
CA ARG A 78 -5.68 -10.32 -1.01
C ARG A 78 -6.80 -9.94 -0.04
N ARG A 79 -7.58 -10.91 0.44
CA ARG A 79 -8.70 -10.68 1.38
C ARG A 79 -8.23 -9.76 2.51
N GLY A 80 -8.78 -8.54 2.56
CA GLY A 80 -8.45 -7.51 3.57
C GLY A 80 -7.87 -6.20 3.02
N THR A 81 -7.52 -6.09 1.74
CA THR A 81 -7.25 -4.80 1.08
C THR A 81 -8.44 -4.44 0.21
N MET A 82 -9.43 -3.73 0.76
CA MET A 82 -10.46 -3.11 -0.07
C MET A 82 -9.77 -2.07 -0.96
N PRO A 83 -9.94 -2.11 -2.29
CA PRO A 83 -9.49 -1.02 -3.14
C PRO A 83 -10.30 0.22 -2.75
N ARG A 84 -9.62 1.30 -2.34
CA ARG A 84 -10.25 2.60 -2.15
C ARG A 84 -10.71 3.05 -3.53
N VAL A 85 -12.00 2.85 -3.84
CA VAL A 85 -12.63 3.39 -5.04
C VAL A 85 -12.48 4.90 -4.93
N ALA A 86 -11.77 5.51 -5.88
CA ALA A 86 -11.68 6.95 -5.96
C ALA A 86 -13.03 7.43 -6.48
N GLU A 87 -13.89 7.94 -5.58
CA GLU A 87 -15.09 8.68 -5.98
C GLU A 87 -14.63 9.86 -6.85
N SER A 88 -14.86 9.74 -8.16
CA SER A 88 -14.77 10.84 -9.10
C SER A 88 -15.94 11.77 -8.79
N ASN A 89 -15.69 12.79 -7.97
CA ASN A 89 -16.66 13.83 -7.68
C ASN A 89 -16.81 14.71 -8.93
N SER A 90 -17.66 14.29 -9.88
CA SER A 90 -18.12 15.13 -10.98
C SER A 90 -19.11 16.15 -10.43
N ARG A 91 -18.58 17.20 -9.79
CA ARG A 91 -19.36 18.42 -9.57
C ARG A 91 -19.50 19.09 -10.93
N SER A 92 -20.68 18.94 -11.51
CA SER A 92 -21.16 19.74 -12.62
C SER A 92 -20.99 21.22 -12.27
N ASN A 93 -20.12 21.91 -13.01
CA ASN A 93 -20.13 23.37 -13.03
C ASN A 93 -21.39 23.79 -13.77
N GLU A 94 -22.46 24.04 -13.03
CA GLU A 94 -23.58 24.81 -13.55
C GLU A 94 -23.08 26.24 -13.80
N SER A 95 -23.13 26.60 -15.07
CA SER A 95 -22.87 27.93 -15.61
C SER A 95 -23.84 28.95 -15.01
N SER A 96 -23.35 29.85 -14.16
CA SER A 96 -24.07 31.10 -13.88
C SER A 96 -24.06 31.98 -15.13
N PRO A 97 -25.23 32.36 -15.69
CA PRO A 97 -25.25 33.29 -16.81
C PRO A 97 -24.94 34.70 -16.27
N ALA A 98 -24.11 35.43 -17.01
CA ALA A 98 -23.83 36.82 -16.77
C ALA A 98 -25.15 37.63 -16.80
N ALA A 99 -25.48 38.29 -15.70
CA ALA A 99 -26.49 39.34 -15.68
C ALA A 99 -25.80 40.67 -16.05
N ARG A 100 -26.46 41.37 -16.97
CA ARG A 100 -26.17 42.72 -17.48
C ARG A 100 -26.24 43.79 -16.40
#